data_AF-A0A6G3ZLH2-F1
#
_entry.id   AF-A0A6G3ZLH2-F1
#
_cell.length_a   1.000
_cell.length_b   1.000
_cell.length_c   1.000
_cell.angle_alpha   90.00
_cell.angle_beta   90.00
_cell.angle_gamma   90.00
#
_symmetry.space_group_name_H-M   'P 1'
#
loop_
_entity.id
_entity.type
_entity.pdbx_description
1 polymer ?
#
loop_
_entity_poly.entity_id
_entity_poly.type
_entity_poly.pdbx_seq_one_letter_code
_entity_poly.pdbx_strand_id
1 'polypeptide(L)'
;MALDALRSRGLSVGRSSVAVVLLALLVAAARGGNLRPSSLVLLATGVVFFVASAFRRVRNHAAWNVTENAVLLVWGLALYLGDSDPVGLALLLVAGGLLGVVVESYNYRHGTTYGRITWRE
;
A
#
# COMPACT_ATOMS: atom_id res chain seq x y z
N MET A 1 23.50 4.00 0.65
CA MET A 1 23.50 5.40 0.15
C MET A 1 22.10 5.91 -0.23
N ALA A 2 21.45 5.40 -1.28
CA ALA A 2 20.13 5.92 -1.70
C ALA A 2 19.01 5.66 -0.67
N LEU A 3 18.99 4.48 -0.03
CA LEU A 3 18.02 4.13 1.01
C LEU A 3 18.21 4.95 2.30
N ASP A 4 19.45 5.28 2.63
CA ASP A 4 19.79 6.10 3.80
C ASP A 4 19.34 7.55 3.61
N ALA A 5 19.48 8.08 2.40
CA ALA A 5 18.97 9.41 2.02
C ALA A 5 17.44 9.50 2.04
N LEU A 6 16.72 8.42 1.69
CA LEU A 6 15.27 8.37 1.83
C LEU A 6 14.85 8.33 3.31
N ARG A 7 15.57 7.54 4.11
CA ARG A 7 15.30 7.41 5.54
C ARG A 7 15.55 8.71 6.30
N SER A 8 16.61 9.45 5.95
CA SER A 8 16.91 10.77 6.56
C SER A 8 15.84 11.82 6.22
N ARG A 9 15.19 11.72 5.06
CA ARG A 9 14.02 12.53 4.67
C ARG A 9 12.70 12.07 5.27
N GLY A 10 12.71 11.02 6.10
CA GLY A 10 11.51 10.48 6.75
C GLY A 10 10.61 9.66 5.81
N LEU A 11 11.13 9.14 4.70
CA LEU A 11 10.40 8.25 3.81
C LEU A 11 10.55 6.78 4.26
N SER A 12 9.47 6.02 4.17
CA SER A 12 9.49 4.57 4.41
C SER A 12 9.83 3.83 3.12
N VAL A 13 10.99 3.16 3.13
CA VAL A 13 11.45 2.34 2.01
C VAL A 13 10.39 1.32 1.62
N GLY A 14 9.85 0.55 2.56
CA GLY A 14 8.84 -0.47 2.29
C GLY A 14 7.61 0.10 1.56
N ARG A 15 7.04 1.20 2.05
CA ARG A 15 5.86 1.85 1.44
C ARG A 15 6.15 2.45 0.07
N SER A 16 7.33 3.05 -0.10
CA SER A 16 7.78 3.53 -1.41
C SER A 16 7.94 2.39 -2.41
N SER A 17 8.47 1.23 -2.00
CA SER A 17 8.56 0.04 -2.85
C SER A 17 7.18 -0.42 -3.32
N VAL A 18 6.19 -0.45 -2.41
CA VAL A 18 4.79 -0.82 -2.76
C VAL A 18 4.24 0.13 -3.80
N ALA A 19 4.39 1.44 -3.57
CA ALA A 19 3.90 2.45 -4.47
C ALA A 19 4.47 2.28 -5.88
N VAL A 20 5.77 1.99 -5.99
CA VAL A 20 6.45 1.75 -7.28
C VAL A 20 5.90 0.50 -7.97
N VAL A 21 5.72 -0.62 -7.24
CA VAL A 21 5.17 -1.85 -7.80
C VAL A 21 3.73 -1.65 -8.27
N LEU A 22 2.88 -1.04 -7.45
CA LEU A 22 1.49 -0.74 -7.82
C LEU A 22 1.41 0.20 -9.01
N LEU A 23 2.30 1.20 -9.09
CA LEU A 23 2.36 2.12 -10.23
C LEU A 23 2.76 1.37 -11.51
N ALA A 24 3.75 0.48 -11.44
CA ALA A 24 4.15 -0.33 -12.58
C ALA A 24 3.00 -1.24 -13.06
N LEU A 25 2.29 -1.88 -12.12
CA LEU A 25 1.11 -2.70 -12.42
C LEU A 25 -0.01 -1.86 -13.04
N LEU A 26 -0.29 -0.67 -12.51
CA LEU A 26 -1.28 0.25 -13.07
C LEU A 26 -0.94 0.67 -14.51
N VAL A 27 0.33 0.98 -14.78
CA VAL A 27 0.78 1.35 -16.14
C VAL A 27 0.66 0.15 -17.10
N ALA A 28 1.06 -1.04 -16.66
CA ALA A 28 0.92 -2.26 -17.45
C ALA A 28 -0.56 -2.58 -17.74
N ALA A 29 -1.41 -2.48 -16.72
CA ALA A 29 -2.85 -2.63 -16.81
C ALA A 29 -3.50 -1.67 -17.82
N ALA A 30 -3.16 -0.38 -17.71
CA ALA A 30 -3.69 0.67 -18.58
C ALA A 30 -3.27 0.47 -20.04
N ARG A 31 -2.06 -0.02 -20.29
CA ARG A 31 -1.58 -0.33 -21.65
C ARG A 31 -2.14 -1.62 -22.23
N GLY A 32 -2.41 -2.61 -21.38
CA GLY A 32 -2.92 -3.91 -21.79
C GLY A 32 -4.40 -3.93 -22.18
N GLY A 33 -5.18 -2.91 -21.80
CA GLY A 33 -6.61 -2.80 -22.14
C GLY A 33 -7.54 -3.85 -21.50
N ASN A 34 -7.00 -4.76 -20.70
CA ASN A 34 -7.70 -5.94 -20.19
C ASN A 34 -8.43 -5.74 -18.86
N LEU A 35 -8.42 -4.52 -18.30
CA LEU A 35 -8.99 -4.25 -16.99
C LEU A 35 -10.14 -3.25 -17.06
N ARG A 36 -11.18 -3.52 -16.27
CA ARG A 36 -12.31 -2.62 -16.12
C ARG A 36 -11.86 -1.26 -15.57
N PRO A 37 -12.50 -0.14 -15.98
CA PRO A 37 -12.18 1.18 -15.46
C PRO A 37 -12.21 1.26 -13.93
N SER A 38 -13.14 0.56 -13.27
CA SER A 38 -13.23 0.49 -11.81
C SER A 38 -11.98 -0.12 -11.17
N SER A 39 -11.39 -1.15 -11.78
CA SER A 39 -10.15 -1.77 -11.32
C SER A 39 -8.94 -0.84 -11.46
N LEU A 40 -8.89 -0.06 -12.55
CA LEU A 40 -7.85 0.96 -12.75
C LEU A 40 -7.96 2.08 -11.70
N VAL A 41 -9.19 2.53 -11.40
CA VAL A 41 -9.43 3.52 -10.35
C VAL A 41 -8.98 3.00 -9.00
N LEU A 42 -9.34 1.75 -8.65
CA LEU A 42 -8.92 1.15 -7.38
C LEU A 42 -7.38 1.09 -7.26
N LEU A 43 -6.69 0.60 -8.30
CA LEU A 43 -5.23 0.58 -8.34
C LEU A 43 -4.62 1.98 -8.22
N ALA A 44 -5.18 2.97 -8.90
CA ALA A 44 -4.73 4.36 -8.81
C ALA A 44 -4.87 4.92 -7.39
N THR A 45 -6.00 4.67 -6.72
CA THR A 45 -6.17 5.06 -5.32
C THR A 45 -5.16 4.37 -4.40
N GLY A 46 -4.83 3.10 -4.67
CA GLY A 46 -3.77 2.37 -3.98
C GLY A 46 -2.40 3.03 -4.11
N VAL A 47 -2.01 3.41 -5.33
CA VAL A 47 -0.76 4.15 -5.58
C VAL A 47 -0.73 5.44 -4.77
N VAL A 48 -1.77 6.27 -4.87
CA VAL A 48 -1.86 7.54 -4.14
C VAL A 48 -1.74 7.33 -2.64
N PHE A 49 -2.46 6.35 -2.09
CA PHE A 49 -2.41 6.01 -0.69
C PHE A 49 -1.00 5.59 -0.24
N PHE A 50 -0.35 4.68 -0.98
CA PHE A 50 0.99 4.21 -0.60
C PHE A 50 2.06 5.30 -0.75
N VAL A 51 1.97 6.15 -1.77
CA VAL A 51 2.84 7.33 -1.92
C VAL A 51 2.66 8.27 -0.73
N ALA A 52 1.42 8.63 -0.36
CA ALA A 52 1.14 9.49 0.77
C ALA A 52 1.63 8.88 2.09
N SER A 53 1.34 7.58 2.29
CA SER A 53 1.75 6.84 3.48
C SER A 53 3.26 6.71 3.59
N ALA A 54 4.03 6.85 2.51
CA ALA A 54 5.49 6.77 2.56
C ALA A 54 6.10 7.88 3.43
N PHE A 55 5.47 9.05 3.47
CA PHE A 55 5.95 10.20 4.24
C PHE A 55 5.60 10.08 5.73
N ARG A 56 6.62 10.13 6.60
CA ARG A 56 6.44 10.10 8.06
C ARG A 56 5.54 11.22 8.58
N ARG A 57 5.60 12.42 7.99
CA ARG A 57 4.76 13.57 8.38
C ARG A 57 3.27 13.26 8.24
N VAL A 58 2.90 12.54 7.18
CA VAL A 58 1.51 12.15 6.91
C VAL A 58 1.07 11.09 7.92
N ARG A 59 1.90 10.05 8.15
CA ARG A 59 1.61 8.98 9.11
C ARG A 59 1.51 9.43 10.57
N ASN A 60 2.26 10.47 10.93
CA ASN A 60 2.26 11.00 12.30
C ASN A 60 1.13 12.01 12.53
N HIS A 61 0.32 12.32 11.52
CA HIS A 61 -0.82 13.22 11.68
C HIS A 61 -1.94 12.52 12.47
N ALA A 62 -2.60 13.25 13.38
CA ALA A 62 -3.63 12.67 14.27
C ALA A 62 -4.78 11.99 13.50
N ALA A 63 -5.14 12.54 12.34
CA ALA A 63 -6.18 11.98 11.49
C ALA A 63 -5.77 10.71 10.72
N TRP A 64 -4.48 10.36 10.65
CA TRP A 64 -3.98 9.29 9.78
C TRP A 64 -4.65 7.94 10.06
N ASN A 65 -4.79 7.55 11.34
CA ASN A 65 -5.42 6.28 11.70
C ASN A 65 -6.87 6.20 11.22
N VAL A 66 -7.62 7.31 11.32
CA VAL A 66 -9.02 7.38 10.86
C VAL A 66 -9.06 7.30 9.33
N THR A 67 -8.18 8.05 8.65
CA THR A 67 -8.10 8.07 7.19
C THR A 67 -7.69 6.71 6.61
N GLU A 68 -6.70 6.04 7.20
CA GLU A 68 -6.24 4.72 6.78
C GLU A 68 -7.37 3.69 6.89
N ASN A 69 -8.07 3.63 8.02
CA ASN A 69 -9.20 2.73 8.21
C ASN A 69 -10.35 3.04 7.24
N ALA A 70 -10.66 4.33 7.01
CA ALA A 70 -11.70 4.73 6.07
C ALA A 70 -11.37 4.31 4.63
N VAL A 71 -10.10 4.47 4.21
CA VAL A 71 -9.65 4.03 2.87
C VAL A 71 -9.75 2.51 2.73
N LEU A 72 -9.32 1.75 3.74
CA LEU A 72 -9.44 0.29 3.73
C LEU A 72 -10.90 -0.17 3.66
N LEU A 73 -11.80 0.49 4.40
CA LEU A 73 -13.24 0.22 4.35
C LEU A 73 -13.82 0.52 2.96
N VAL A 74 -13.48 1.68 2.37
CA VAL A 74 -13.95 2.06 1.03
C VAL A 74 -13.46 1.07 -0.01
N TRP A 75 -12.19 0.63 0.06
CA TRP A 75 -11.68 -0.40 -0.83
C TRP A 75 -12.39 -1.74 -0.63
N GLY A 76 -12.58 -2.18 0.61
CA GLY A 76 -13.33 -3.39 0.93
C GLY A 76 -14.76 -3.35 0.38
N LEU A 77 -15.44 -2.22 0.52
CA LEU A 77 -16.80 -2.02 0.02
C LEU A 77 -16.84 -1.96 -1.51
N ALA A 78 -15.90 -1.26 -2.14
CA ALA A 78 -15.79 -1.19 -3.61
C ALA A 78 -15.53 -2.57 -4.22
N LEU A 79 -14.74 -3.40 -3.54
CA LEU A 79 -14.48 -4.78 -3.93
C LEU A 79 -15.70 -5.67 -3.73
N TYR A 80 -16.41 -5.52 -2.62
CA TYR A 80 -17.63 -6.27 -2.31
C TYR A 80 -18.79 -5.95 -3.27
N LEU A 81 -19.02 -4.67 -3.55
CA LEU A 81 -20.14 -4.21 -4.39
C LEU A 81 -19.84 -4.28 -5.90
N GLY A 82 -18.56 -4.33 -6.28
CA GLY A 82 -18.13 -4.16 -7.67
C GLY A 82 -18.34 -5.36 -8.60
N ASP A 83 -19.02 -6.43 -8.14
CA ASP A 83 -19.23 -7.69 -8.89
C ASP A 83 -17.92 -8.18 -9.54
N SER A 84 -16.88 -8.20 -8.70
CA SER A 84 -15.52 -7.87 -9.09
C SER A 84 -14.84 -8.99 -9.86
N ASP A 85 -14.22 -8.62 -10.98
CA ASP A 85 -13.23 -9.43 -11.69
C ASP A 85 -12.20 -9.95 -10.66
N PRO A 86 -12.19 -11.25 -10.36
CA PRO A 86 -11.44 -11.83 -9.25
C PRO A 86 -9.93 -11.59 -9.36
N VAL A 87 -9.45 -11.26 -10.55
CA VAL A 87 -8.05 -10.92 -10.84
C VAL A 87 -7.63 -9.60 -10.18
N GLY A 88 -8.49 -8.57 -10.16
CA GLY A 88 -8.18 -7.28 -9.54
C GLY A 88 -8.06 -7.36 -8.02
N LEU A 89 -8.95 -8.15 -7.40
CA LEU A 89 -8.93 -8.49 -5.98
C LEU A 89 -7.70 -9.31 -5.62
N ALA A 90 -7.41 -10.34 -6.41
CA ALA A 90 -6.25 -11.20 -6.21
C ALA A 90 -4.95 -10.39 -6.30
N LEU A 91 -4.80 -9.48 -7.27
CA LEU A 91 -3.59 -8.66 -7.40
C LEU A 91 -3.40 -7.70 -6.23
N LEU A 92 -4.47 -7.08 -5.72
CA LEU A 92 -4.38 -6.14 -4.60
C LEU A 92 -4.06 -6.87 -3.29
N LEU A 93 -4.69 -8.03 -3.05
CA LEU A 93 -4.44 -8.89 -1.89
C LEU A 93 -3.06 -9.56 -1.96
N VAL A 94 -2.61 -9.98 -3.14
CA VAL A 94 -1.28 -10.56 -3.34
C VAL A 94 -0.22 -9.49 -3.13
N ALA A 95 -0.39 -8.28 -3.68
CA ALA A 95 0.54 -7.18 -3.45
C ALA A 95 0.58 -6.79 -1.96
N GLY A 96 -0.57 -6.57 -1.32
CA GLY A 96 -0.64 -6.26 0.11
C GLY A 96 -0.08 -7.37 1.00
N GLY A 97 -0.40 -8.63 0.69
CA GLY A 97 0.00 -9.81 1.43
C GLY A 97 1.49 -10.15 1.31
N LEU A 98 2.07 -10.11 0.09
CA LEU A 98 3.52 -10.27 -0.11
C LEU A 98 4.32 -9.23 0.68
N LEU A 99 3.77 -8.04 0.82
CA LEU A 99 4.40 -6.96 1.57
C LEU A 99 4.29 -7.14 3.07
N GLY A 100 3.16 -7.63 3.57
CA GLY A 100 3.06 -8.13 4.94
C GLY A 100 4.18 -9.13 5.22
N VAL A 101 4.30 -10.17 4.37
CA VAL A 101 5.32 -11.22 4.50
C VAL A 101 6.75 -10.69 4.44
N VAL A 102 7.07 -9.76 3.54
CA VAL A 102 8.41 -9.17 3.41
C VAL A 102 8.76 -8.30 4.62
N VAL A 103 7.81 -7.50 5.12
CA VAL A 103 8.01 -6.65 6.30
C VAL A 103 8.15 -7.52 7.55
N GLU A 104 7.31 -8.54 7.73
CA GLU A 104 7.42 -9.52 8.82
C GLU A 104 8.77 -10.24 8.77
N SER A 105 9.20 -10.68 7.59
CA SER A 105 10.48 -11.39 7.40
C SER A 105 11.68 -10.50 7.68
N TYR A 106 11.63 -9.22 7.29
CA TYR A 106 12.67 -8.25 7.60
C TYR A 106 12.75 -8.00 9.10
N ASN A 107 11.60 -7.80 9.75
CA ASN A 107 11.48 -7.63 11.20
C ASN A 107 12.03 -8.83 11.97
N TYR A 108 11.70 -10.05 11.54
CA TYR A 108 12.21 -11.29 12.12
C TYR A 108 13.74 -11.39 12.03
N ARG A 109 14.33 -11.03 10.88
CA ARG A 109 15.79 -11.13 10.68
C ARG A 109 16.61 -10.04 11.37
N HIS A 110 16.06 -8.84 11.53
CA HIS A 110 16.83 -7.68 12.02
C HIS A 110 16.37 -7.18 13.39
N GLY A 111 15.46 -7.90 14.06
CA GLY A 111 14.92 -7.50 15.37
C GLY A 111 14.15 -6.17 15.32
N THR A 112 13.64 -5.78 14.15
CA THR A 112 12.90 -4.52 13.97
C THR A 112 11.40 -4.74 14.13
N THR A 113 10.63 -3.67 14.34
CA THR A 113 9.17 -3.72 14.56
C THR A 113 8.40 -2.87 13.56
N TYR A 114 8.89 -2.74 12.32
CA TYR A 114 8.22 -1.93 11.30
C TYR A 114 6.81 -2.45 11.03
N GLY A 115 5.81 -1.58 11.11
CA GLY A 115 4.42 -1.95 10.85
C GLY A 115 3.71 -2.67 12.01
N ARG A 116 4.39 -2.97 13.13
CA ARG A 116 3.70 -3.37 14.36
C ARG A 116 3.04 -2.16 15.01
N ILE A 117 1.73 -2.24 15.22
CA ILE A 117 1.00 -1.34 16.09
C ILE A 117 1.31 -1.79 17.52
N THR A 118 2.28 -1.16 18.18
CA THR A 118 2.46 -1.30 19.63
C THR A 118 1.45 -0.40 20.32
N TRP A 119 0.41 -1.00 20.88
CA TRP A 119 -0.41 -0.35 21.89
C TRP A 119 0.50 -0.11 23.10
N ARG A 120 0.71 1.17 23.46
CA ARG A 120 1.17 1.50 24.81
C ARG A 120 -0.07 1.46 25.68
N GLU A 121 -0.14 0.46 26.55
CA GLU A 121 -1.00 0.49 27.74
C GLU A 121 -0.60 1.65 28.66
#